data_AF-A0AAV2SMN6-F1
#
_entry.id   AF-A0AAV2SMN6-F1
#
_cell.length_a   1.000
_cell.length_b   1.000
_cell.length_c   1.000
_cell.angle_alpha   90.00
_cell.angle_beta   90.00
_cell.angle_gamma   90.00
#
_symmetry.space_group_name_H-M   'P 1'
#
loop_
_entity.id
_entity.type
_entity.pdbx_description
1 polymer ?
#
loop_
_entity_poly.entity_id
_entity_poly.type
_entity_poly.pdbx_seq_one_letter_code
_entity_poly.pdbx_strand_id
1 'polypeptide(L)'
;GEKSNLVVYNGFSDPCGWDKEENMVHLNRPLYELFDFKSSNQENVIIIDRIEDFVNHQSELQLINSLHKLSKDSNVSQVIIHCSTDVLSESFLSALSYISAAKIMLKPTVPCICKVVFRKKSGKLIKAHESFKLSDKFVIQNVIVVEKTVPTSQDETSDVDAILAAQTTFNLTLTEEQKFAKNKLLLPHQRIVSVHGGHIHYTPDDVDDWDEDDPDEDLDI
;
A
#
# COMPACT_ATOMS: atom_id res chain seq x y z
N GLY A 1 -37.83 -2.62 -18.27
CA GLY A 1 -36.58 -3.31 -18.63
C GLY A 1 -35.54 -2.87 -17.65
N GLU A 2 -34.98 -3.79 -16.87
CA GLU A 2 -33.86 -3.47 -15.98
C GLU A 2 -32.70 -2.95 -16.83
N LYS A 3 -32.32 -1.69 -16.65
CA LYS A 3 -31.02 -1.22 -17.12
C LYS A 3 -29.98 -1.92 -16.26
N SER A 4 -29.23 -2.84 -16.85
CA SER A 4 -28.08 -3.44 -16.18
C SER A 4 -27.03 -2.34 -16.00
N ASN A 5 -26.69 -2.02 -14.76
CA ASN A 5 -25.60 -1.08 -14.41
C ASN A 5 -24.20 -1.68 -14.64
N LEU A 6 -24.11 -2.69 -15.51
CA LEU A 6 -22.89 -3.41 -15.84
C LEU A 6 -22.59 -3.15 -17.32
N VAL A 7 -21.40 -2.59 -17.57
CA VAL A 7 -20.86 -2.44 -18.92
C VAL A 7 -19.70 -3.42 -19.05
N VAL A 8 -19.76 -4.27 -20.07
CA VAL A 8 -18.72 -5.26 -20.34
C VAL A 8 -17.90 -4.80 -21.54
N TYR A 9 -16.59 -4.81 -21.36
CA TYR A 9 -15.62 -4.43 -22.36
C TYR A 9 -14.84 -5.68 -22.79
N ASN A 10 -14.75 -5.94 -24.09
CA ASN A 10 -14.06 -7.12 -24.60
C ASN A 10 -12.65 -6.75 -25.06
N GLY A 11 -11.63 -7.18 -24.32
CA GLY A 11 -10.22 -7.02 -24.68
C GLY A 11 -9.58 -8.28 -25.28
N PHE A 12 -10.33 -9.39 -25.43
CA PHE A 12 -9.78 -10.69 -25.82
C PHE A 12 -9.99 -11.01 -27.30
N SER A 13 -11.16 -10.70 -27.86
CA SER A 13 -11.51 -11.10 -29.24
C SER A 13 -10.71 -10.35 -30.30
N ASP A 14 -10.45 -9.06 -30.09
CA ASP A 14 -9.67 -8.21 -30.99
C ASP A 14 -8.77 -7.23 -30.21
N PRO A 15 -7.70 -7.74 -29.55
CA PRO A 15 -6.86 -6.92 -28.67
C PRO A 15 -6.13 -5.80 -29.42
N CYS A 16 -5.94 -5.95 -30.74
CA CYS A 16 -5.23 -5.01 -31.60
C CYS A 16 -6.16 -4.06 -32.38
N GLY A 17 -7.47 -4.29 -32.40
CA GLY A 17 -8.42 -3.44 -33.11
C GLY A 17 -8.44 -3.62 -34.62
N TRP A 18 -8.15 -4.81 -35.11
CA TRP A 18 -8.14 -5.10 -36.55
C TRP A 18 -9.54 -5.13 -37.15
N ASP A 19 -10.53 -5.60 -36.40
CA ASP A 19 -11.89 -5.88 -36.89
C ASP A 19 -12.86 -4.71 -36.62
N LYS A 20 -12.44 -3.71 -35.83
CA LYS A 20 -13.15 -2.44 -35.57
C LYS A 20 -14.60 -2.60 -35.07
N GLU A 21 -14.86 -3.64 -34.28
CA GLU A 21 -16.17 -3.83 -33.66
C GLU A 21 -16.42 -2.82 -32.51
N GLU A 22 -17.70 -2.50 -32.26
CA GLU A 22 -18.12 -1.64 -31.15
C GLU A 22 -17.87 -2.32 -29.79
N ASN A 23 -17.49 -1.55 -28.76
CA ASN A 23 -17.16 -2.01 -27.40
C ASN A 23 -15.91 -2.91 -27.26
N MET A 24 -15.05 -2.96 -28.29
CA MET A 24 -13.74 -3.60 -28.19
C MET A 24 -12.72 -2.70 -27.49
N VAL A 25 -11.91 -3.33 -26.64
CA VAL A 25 -10.82 -2.66 -25.93
C VAL A 25 -9.51 -2.95 -26.63
N HIS A 26 -8.85 -1.89 -27.09
CA HIS A 26 -7.52 -1.99 -27.68
C HIS A 26 -6.47 -2.05 -26.57
N LEU A 27 -5.88 -3.21 -26.37
CA LEU A 27 -4.92 -3.45 -25.29
C LEU A 27 -3.62 -2.64 -25.43
N ASN A 28 -3.38 -1.99 -26.57
CA ASN A 28 -2.24 -1.09 -26.77
C ASN A 28 -2.46 0.33 -26.20
N ARG A 29 -3.68 0.69 -25.77
CA ARG A 29 -3.99 2.03 -25.23
C ARG A 29 -3.97 2.04 -23.70
N PRO A 30 -3.56 3.15 -23.07
CA PRO A 30 -3.55 3.27 -21.61
C PRO A 30 -4.91 2.95 -20.98
N LEU A 31 -4.92 2.23 -19.84
CA LEU A 31 -6.16 1.73 -19.21
C LEU A 31 -7.21 2.83 -18.95
N TYR A 32 -6.78 4.04 -18.60
CA TYR A 32 -7.69 5.17 -18.31
C TYR A 32 -8.40 5.73 -19.54
N GLU A 33 -8.03 5.32 -20.76
CA GLU A 33 -8.69 5.71 -22.00
C GLU A 33 -9.68 4.65 -22.51
N LEU A 34 -9.68 3.46 -21.90
CA LEU A 34 -10.45 2.31 -22.38
C LEU A 34 -11.91 2.32 -21.93
N PHE A 35 -12.20 3.06 -20.87
CA PHE A 35 -13.46 3.00 -20.17
C PHE A 35 -14.20 4.34 -20.29
N ASP A 36 -15.47 4.31 -20.68
CA ASP A 36 -16.33 5.50 -20.79
C ASP A 36 -16.99 5.87 -19.44
N PHE A 37 -16.22 5.87 -18.35
CA PHE A 37 -16.73 6.22 -17.03
C PHE A 37 -16.91 7.74 -16.83
N LYS A 38 -16.26 8.57 -17.65
CA LYS A 38 -16.30 10.03 -17.54
C LYS A 38 -17.65 10.63 -17.96
N SER A 39 -18.39 9.91 -18.78
CA SER A 39 -19.73 10.30 -19.23
C SER A 39 -20.81 10.02 -18.18
N SER A 40 -20.47 9.28 -17.12
CA SER A 40 -21.37 8.92 -16.03
C SER A 40 -21.30 9.94 -14.89
N ASN A 41 -22.46 10.39 -14.41
CA ASN A 41 -22.58 11.18 -13.17
C ASN A 41 -22.55 10.32 -11.90
N GLN A 42 -22.17 9.04 -12.00
CA GLN A 42 -22.16 8.09 -10.90
C GLN A 42 -20.73 7.64 -10.60
N GLU A 43 -20.50 7.17 -9.37
CA GLU A 43 -19.25 6.50 -9.00
C GLU A 43 -19.14 5.13 -9.68
N ASN A 44 -17.99 4.88 -10.32
CA ASN A 44 -17.78 3.66 -11.11
C ASN A 44 -16.79 2.72 -10.40
N VAL A 45 -17.10 1.42 -10.44
CA VAL A 45 -16.17 0.36 -10.04
C VAL A 45 -15.65 -0.31 -11.31
N ILE A 46 -14.32 -0.31 -11.47
CA ILE A 46 -13.66 -0.92 -12.62
C ILE A 46 -13.11 -2.28 -12.19
N ILE A 47 -13.43 -3.33 -12.95
CA ILE A 47 -12.94 -4.68 -12.72
C ILE A 47 -12.13 -5.11 -13.94
N ILE A 48 -10.87 -5.48 -13.72
CA ILE A 48 -9.98 -6.06 -14.72
C ILE A 48 -9.80 -7.53 -14.34
N ASP A 49 -10.32 -8.42 -15.17
CA ASP A 49 -10.36 -9.87 -14.91
C ASP A 49 -9.01 -10.55 -15.15
N ARG A 50 -8.27 -10.13 -16.17
CA ARG A 50 -6.92 -10.61 -16.48
C ARG A 50 -5.99 -9.48 -16.93
N ILE A 51 -5.17 -8.98 -16.01
CA ILE A 51 -4.18 -7.96 -16.33
C ILE A 51 -3.03 -8.49 -17.21
N GLU A 52 -2.82 -9.80 -17.20
CA GLU A 52 -1.79 -10.51 -17.98
C GLU A 52 -1.92 -10.25 -19.47
N ASP A 53 -3.16 -10.15 -19.95
CA ASP A 53 -3.43 -9.87 -21.35
C ASP A 53 -2.84 -8.50 -21.72
N PHE A 54 -2.92 -7.49 -20.85
CA PHE A 54 -2.33 -6.17 -21.09
C PHE A 54 -0.80 -6.16 -21.04
N VAL A 55 -0.18 -7.02 -20.21
CA VAL A 55 1.30 -7.11 -20.11
C VAL A 55 1.93 -7.54 -21.43
N ASN A 56 1.20 -8.26 -22.28
CA ASN A 56 1.66 -8.63 -23.62
C ASN A 56 1.71 -7.44 -24.60
N HIS A 57 1.01 -6.35 -24.30
CA HIS A 57 0.81 -5.21 -25.19
C HIS A 57 1.41 -3.91 -24.65
N GLN A 58 1.63 -3.81 -23.34
CA GLN A 58 2.14 -2.63 -22.65
C GLN A 58 3.24 -3.00 -21.68
N SER A 59 4.17 -2.07 -21.46
CA SER A 59 5.16 -2.23 -20.40
C SER A 59 4.50 -2.23 -19.01
N GLU A 60 5.07 -2.99 -18.08
CA GLU A 60 4.64 -3.04 -16.68
C GLU A 60 4.54 -1.64 -16.05
N LEU A 61 5.49 -0.74 -16.35
CA LEU A 61 5.49 0.64 -15.85
C LEU A 61 4.29 1.46 -16.36
N GLN A 62 3.94 1.32 -17.64
CA GLN A 62 2.78 2.00 -18.21
C GLN A 62 1.47 1.52 -17.55
N LEU A 63 1.38 0.22 -17.25
CA LEU A 63 0.23 -0.35 -16.57
C LEU A 63 0.11 0.16 -15.13
N ILE A 64 1.19 0.13 -14.35
CA ILE A 64 1.20 0.67 -12.98
C ILE A 64 0.78 2.15 -12.97
N ASN A 65 1.33 2.95 -13.87
CA ASN A 65 0.97 4.36 -13.98
C ASN A 65 -0.51 4.56 -14.35
N SER A 66 -1.02 3.74 -15.27
CA SER A 66 -2.42 3.82 -15.69
C SER A 66 -3.37 3.42 -14.56
N LEU A 67 -3.04 2.36 -13.82
CA LEU A 67 -3.79 1.90 -12.65
C LEU A 67 -3.77 2.94 -11.52
N HIS A 68 -2.62 3.55 -11.25
CA HIS A 68 -2.51 4.61 -10.26
C HIS A 68 -3.39 5.82 -10.66
N LYS A 69 -3.35 6.26 -11.93
CA LYS A 69 -4.21 7.34 -12.44
C LYS A 69 -5.70 7.00 -12.29
N LEU A 70 -6.10 5.79 -12.69
CA LEU A 70 -7.49 5.32 -12.53
C LEU A 70 -7.93 5.35 -11.06
N SER A 71 -7.08 4.90 -10.13
CA SER A 71 -7.41 4.88 -8.70
C SER A 71 -7.56 6.28 -8.07
N LYS A 72 -7.11 7.33 -8.76
CA LYS A 72 -7.16 8.73 -8.32
C LYS A 72 -8.22 9.55 -9.04
N ASP A 73 -8.86 8.99 -10.06
CA ASP A 73 -9.92 9.68 -10.81
C ASP A 73 -11.17 9.83 -9.93
N SER A 74 -11.77 11.02 -9.92
CA SER A 74 -12.94 11.33 -9.09
C SER A 74 -14.18 10.51 -9.45
N ASN A 75 -14.24 9.98 -10.68
CA ASN A 75 -15.37 9.18 -11.15
C ASN A 75 -15.19 7.68 -10.86
N VAL A 76 -14.04 7.27 -10.29
CA VAL A 76 -13.70 5.87 -10.02
C VAL A 76 -13.61 5.66 -8.52
N SER A 77 -14.55 4.90 -7.96
CA SER A 77 -14.57 4.58 -6.53
C SER A 77 -13.62 3.43 -6.19
N GLN A 78 -13.48 2.47 -7.10
CA GLN A 78 -12.63 1.31 -6.89
C GLN A 78 -12.12 0.71 -8.20
N VAL A 79 -10.86 0.24 -8.18
CA VAL A 79 -10.27 -0.59 -9.22
C VAL A 79 -9.97 -1.96 -8.61
N ILE A 80 -10.54 -3.01 -9.18
CA ILE A 80 -10.33 -4.40 -8.77
C ILE A 80 -9.57 -5.09 -9.89
N ILE A 81 -8.47 -5.73 -9.55
CA ILE A 81 -7.62 -6.45 -10.50
C ILE A 81 -7.54 -7.89 -10.05
N HIS A 82 -7.89 -8.79 -10.96
CA HIS A 82 -7.61 -10.21 -10.81
C HIS A 82 -6.38 -10.56 -11.67
N CYS A 83 -5.50 -11.36 -11.08
CA CYS A 83 -4.27 -11.80 -11.73
C CYS A 83 -3.72 -13.07 -11.07
N SER A 84 -2.95 -13.83 -11.85
CA SER A 84 -2.21 -15.01 -11.47
C SER A 84 -0.79 -14.65 -11.07
N THR A 85 -0.36 -15.19 -9.94
CA THR A 85 1.03 -15.07 -9.47
C THR A 85 2.02 -15.84 -10.31
N ASP A 86 1.55 -16.78 -11.15
CA ASP A 86 2.40 -17.71 -11.89
C ASP A 86 2.82 -17.14 -13.25
N VAL A 87 2.14 -16.08 -13.72
CA VAL A 87 2.37 -15.46 -15.03
C VAL A 87 3.13 -14.14 -14.90
N LEU A 88 2.83 -13.36 -13.86
CA LEU A 88 3.39 -12.02 -13.68
C LEU A 88 4.74 -12.05 -12.96
N SER A 89 5.61 -11.10 -13.30
CA SER A 89 6.90 -10.95 -12.63
C SER A 89 6.74 -10.57 -11.16
N GLU A 90 7.67 -11.01 -10.30
CA GLU A 90 7.66 -10.65 -8.88
C GLU A 90 7.75 -9.12 -8.68
N SER A 91 8.52 -8.43 -9.53
CA SER A 91 8.63 -6.97 -9.53
C SER A 91 7.28 -6.30 -9.80
N PHE A 92 6.53 -6.79 -10.77
CA PHE A 92 5.21 -6.23 -11.09
C PHE A 92 4.18 -6.52 -10.00
N LEU A 93 4.16 -7.75 -9.46
CA LEU A 93 3.30 -8.11 -8.34
C LEU A 93 3.61 -7.27 -7.08
N SER A 94 4.89 -6.95 -6.85
CA SER A 94 5.31 -6.05 -5.79
C SER A 94 4.83 -4.62 -6.03
N ALA A 95 4.94 -4.10 -7.25
CA ALA A 95 4.45 -2.78 -7.62
C ALA A 95 2.91 -2.67 -7.49
N LEU A 96 2.16 -3.67 -7.95
CA LEU A 96 0.71 -3.77 -7.76
C LEU A 96 0.36 -3.79 -6.28
N SER A 97 1.08 -4.60 -5.49
CA SER A 97 0.93 -4.64 -4.04
C SER A 97 1.19 -3.27 -3.41
N TYR A 98 2.17 -2.51 -3.88
CA TYR A 98 2.49 -1.18 -3.33
C TYR A 98 1.38 -0.15 -3.56
N ILE A 99 0.83 -0.07 -4.77
CA ILE A 99 -0.22 0.89 -5.10
C ILE A 99 -1.60 0.50 -4.59
N SER A 100 -1.82 -0.79 -4.31
CA SER A 100 -3.12 -1.31 -3.86
C SER A 100 -3.42 -1.00 -2.39
N ALA A 101 -4.68 -0.70 -2.10
CA ALA A 101 -5.17 -0.62 -0.73
C ALA A 101 -5.35 -2.02 -0.11
N ALA A 102 -5.72 -3.01 -0.91
CA ALA A 102 -5.95 -4.38 -0.48
C ALA A 102 -5.33 -5.39 -1.47
N LYS A 103 -4.72 -6.45 -0.93
CA LYS A 103 -4.30 -7.64 -1.68
C LYS A 103 -4.97 -8.86 -1.06
N ILE A 104 -5.68 -9.62 -1.87
CA ILE A 104 -6.33 -10.88 -1.47
C ILE A 104 -5.68 -12.00 -2.26
N MET A 105 -5.02 -12.93 -1.56
CA MET A 105 -4.42 -14.11 -2.17
C MET A 105 -5.29 -15.32 -1.85
N LEU A 106 -5.87 -15.92 -2.88
CA LEU A 106 -6.66 -17.14 -2.76
C LEU A 106 -5.76 -18.37 -2.84
N LYS A 107 -6.02 -19.38 -2.02
CA LYS A 107 -5.37 -20.69 -2.10
C LYS A 107 -6.42 -21.78 -2.35
N PRO A 108 -6.20 -22.67 -3.32
CA PRO A 108 -7.11 -23.77 -3.63
C PRO A 108 -6.94 -24.91 -2.61
N THR A 109 -7.34 -24.67 -1.37
CA THR A 109 -7.33 -25.66 -0.28
C THR A 109 -8.75 -26.06 0.12
N VAL A 110 -8.88 -27.14 0.91
CA VAL A 110 -10.15 -27.52 1.54
C VAL A 110 -9.93 -27.54 3.07
N PRO A 111 -10.55 -26.62 3.84
CA PRO A 111 -11.40 -25.51 3.38
C PRO A 111 -10.61 -24.46 2.57
N CYS A 112 -11.32 -23.64 1.78
CA CYS A 112 -10.67 -22.59 1.00
C CYS A 112 -10.05 -21.56 1.95
N ILE A 113 -8.80 -21.17 1.68
CA ILE A 113 -8.08 -20.21 2.52
C ILE A 113 -7.73 -19.00 1.66
N CYS A 114 -7.89 -17.81 2.23
CA CYS A 114 -7.33 -16.59 1.67
C CYS A 114 -6.41 -15.89 2.67
N LYS A 115 -5.40 -15.20 2.12
CA LYS A 115 -4.58 -14.24 2.87
C LYS A 115 -4.97 -12.85 2.43
N VAL A 116 -5.35 -12.01 3.37
CA VAL A 116 -5.75 -10.63 3.14
C VAL A 116 -4.68 -9.71 3.72
N VAL A 117 -4.20 -8.79 2.90
CA VAL A 117 -3.35 -7.67 3.32
C VAL A 117 -4.10 -6.39 2.99
N PHE A 118 -4.42 -5.59 4.01
CA PHE A 118 -5.19 -4.36 3.84
C PHE A 118 -4.50 -3.17 4.51
N ARG A 119 -4.31 -2.08 3.76
CA ARG A 119 -3.77 -0.81 4.25
C ARG A 119 -4.91 0.13 4.58
N LYS A 120 -5.06 0.47 5.86
CA LYS A 120 -6.00 1.50 6.29
C LYS A 120 -5.53 2.88 5.83
N LYS A 121 -6.47 3.83 5.75
CA LYS A 121 -6.17 5.27 5.54
C LYS A 121 -5.17 5.83 6.57
N SER A 122 -5.14 5.28 7.79
CA SER A 122 -4.17 5.64 8.83
C SER A 122 -2.75 5.11 8.59
N GLY A 123 -2.48 4.44 7.47
CA GLY A 123 -1.22 3.74 7.19
C GLY A 123 -1.10 2.37 7.86
N LYS A 124 -2.01 2.01 8.78
CA LYS A 124 -1.94 0.73 9.51
C LYS A 124 -2.19 -0.44 8.58
N LEU A 125 -1.28 -1.40 8.58
CA LEU A 125 -1.40 -2.65 7.84
C LEU A 125 -2.17 -3.70 8.65
N ILE A 126 -3.17 -4.33 8.06
CA ILE A 126 -3.86 -5.49 8.60
C ILE A 126 -3.47 -6.69 7.76
N LYS A 127 -2.99 -7.76 8.41
CA LYS A 127 -2.82 -9.07 7.79
C LYS A 127 -3.81 -10.04 8.44
N ALA A 128 -4.58 -10.74 7.61
CA ALA A 128 -5.55 -11.73 8.06
C ALA A 128 -5.44 -13.00 7.22
N HIS A 129 -5.56 -14.15 7.88
CA HIS A 129 -5.75 -15.43 7.23
C HIS A 129 -7.18 -15.86 7.50
N GLU A 130 -7.98 -16.07 6.46
CA GLU A 130 -9.39 -16.40 6.58
C GLU A 130 -9.66 -17.71 5.84
N SER A 131 -10.47 -18.57 6.45
CA SER A 131 -11.04 -19.74 5.77
C SER A 131 -12.48 -19.46 5.41
N PHE A 132 -12.91 -19.90 4.24
CA PHE A 132 -14.27 -19.70 3.75
C PHE A 132 -14.77 -20.91 2.98
N LYS A 133 -16.08 -20.98 2.77
CA LYS A 133 -16.72 -21.94 1.87
C LYS A 133 -17.47 -21.19 0.78
N LEU A 134 -17.42 -21.70 -0.44
CA LEU A 134 -18.23 -21.21 -1.54
C LEU A 134 -19.41 -22.16 -1.72
N SER A 135 -20.63 -21.62 -1.74
CA SER A 135 -21.83 -22.40 -2.08
C SER A 135 -21.96 -22.58 -3.59
N ASP A 136 -22.82 -23.51 -4.03
CA ASP A 136 -23.13 -23.75 -5.45
C ASP A 136 -23.68 -22.52 -6.20
N LYS A 137 -24.15 -21.50 -5.45
CA LYS A 137 -24.63 -20.22 -5.99
C LYS A 137 -23.56 -19.12 -5.94
N PHE A 138 -22.29 -19.47 -5.78
CA PHE A 138 -21.16 -18.54 -5.66
C PHE A 138 -21.28 -17.56 -4.46
N VAL A 139 -22.04 -17.92 -3.43
CA VAL A 139 -22.13 -17.12 -2.19
C VAL A 139 -21.06 -17.60 -1.21
N ILE A 140 -20.27 -16.65 -0.69
CA ILE A 140 -19.26 -16.89 0.36
C ILE A 140 -19.97 -17.14 1.69
N GLN A 141 -19.59 -18.21 2.38
CA GLN A 141 -20.15 -18.65 3.65
C GLN A 141 -19.05 -19.01 4.63
N ASN A 142 -19.38 -18.98 5.93
CA ASN A 142 -18.52 -19.45 7.02
C ASN A 142 -17.10 -18.85 6.99
N VAL A 143 -17.00 -17.52 6.86
CA VAL A 143 -15.72 -16.82 6.94
C VAL A 143 -15.20 -16.87 8.37
N ILE A 144 -14.13 -17.63 8.60
CA ILE A 144 -13.49 -17.79 9.91
C ILE A 144 -12.08 -17.21 9.82
N VAL A 145 -11.80 -16.21 10.66
CA VAL A 145 -10.45 -15.66 10.80
C VAL A 145 -9.59 -16.65 11.58
N VAL A 146 -8.61 -17.25 10.90
CA VAL A 146 -7.66 -18.22 11.47
C VAL A 146 -6.55 -17.50 12.22
N GLU A 147 -6.12 -16.35 11.71
CA GLU A 147 -5.03 -15.56 12.30
C GLU A 147 -5.17 -14.10 11.89
N LYS A 148 -5.04 -13.16 12.84
CA LYS A 148 -5.08 -11.73 12.57
C LYS A 148 -3.92 -11.04 13.29
N THR A 149 -2.88 -10.70 12.55
CA THR A 149 -1.81 -9.85 13.06
C THR A 149 -2.15 -8.40 12.75
N VAL A 150 -2.46 -7.68 13.83
CA VAL A 150 -2.50 -6.23 13.84
C VAL A 150 -1.17 -5.83 14.47
N PRO A 151 -0.28 -5.08 13.79
CA PRO A 151 0.94 -4.63 14.43
C PRO A 151 0.52 -3.76 15.63
N THR A 152 0.76 -4.32 16.82
CA THR A 152 0.83 -3.63 18.09
C THR A 152 2.29 -3.28 18.25
N SER A 153 2.57 -2.01 18.49
CA SER A 153 3.86 -1.34 18.29
C SER A 153 5.01 -1.79 19.23
N GLN A 154 5.14 -3.07 19.58
CA GLN A 154 6.11 -3.50 20.61
C GLN A 154 6.98 -4.72 20.33
N ASP A 155 6.81 -5.49 19.23
CA ASP A 155 7.61 -6.74 19.06
C ASP A 155 8.22 -6.98 17.66
N GLU A 156 8.38 -5.95 16.82
CA GLU A 156 9.03 -6.09 15.49
C GLU A 156 10.46 -5.52 15.43
N THR A 157 11.21 -5.52 16.54
CA THR A 157 12.59 -5.00 16.53
C THR A 157 13.64 -6.04 16.12
N SER A 158 13.40 -7.34 16.30
CA SER A 158 14.48 -8.33 16.09
C SER A 158 14.88 -8.56 14.63
N ASP A 159 13.90 -8.60 13.71
CA ASP A 159 14.17 -8.95 12.31
C ASP A 159 14.66 -7.75 11.48
N VAL A 160 14.18 -6.54 11.80
CA VAL A 160 14.60 -5.31 11.11
C VAL A 160 16.06 -4.97 11.47
N ASP A 161 16.43 -5.11 12.75
CA ASP A 161 17.79 -4.86 13.21
C ASP A 161 18.79 -5.86 12.60
N ALA A 162 18.38 -7.12 12.41
CA ALA A 162 19.22 -8.15 11.76
C ALA A 162 19.46 -7.85 10.27
N ILE A 163 18.45 -7.39 9.55
CA ILE A 163 18.56 -7.01 8.14
C ILE A 163 19.43 -5.76 7.99
N LEU A 164 19.24 -4.77 8.86
CA LEU A 164 20.01 -3.52 8.84
C LEU A 164 21.48 -3.76 9.18
N ALA A 165 21.78 -4.60 10.18
CA ALA A 165 23.13 -4.98 10.56
C ALA A 165 23.88 -5.73 9.43
N ALA A 166 23.17 -6.46 8.57
CA ALA A 166 23.77 -7.16 7.43
C ALA A 166 24.12 -6.22 6.25
N GLN A 167 23.52 -5.04 6.17
CA GLN A 167 23.75 -4.07 5.10
C GLN A 167 24.75 -2.95 5.44
N THR A 168 25.23 -2.90 6.69
CA THR A 168 26.21 -1.89 7.14
C THR A 168 27.59 -2.49 7.35
N THR A 169 28.65 -1.80 6.92
CA THR A 169 30.05 -2.20 7.13
C THR A 169 30.58 -1.93 8.55
N PHE A 170 29.77 -1.33 9.42
CA PHE A 170 30.08 -1.10 10.83
C PHE A 170 29.05 -1.78 11.72
N ASN A 171 29.48 -2.26 12.88
CA ASN A 171 28.63 -3.01 13.79
C ASN A 171 27.65 -2.07 14.52
N LEU A 172 26.37 -2.19 14.22
CA LEU A 172 25.28 -1.45 14.86
C LEU A 172 24.85 -2.05 16.21
N THR A 173 25.32 -3.25 16.54
CA THR A 173 25.00 -3.91 17.81
C THR A 173 26.05 -3.58 18.86
N LEU A 174 25.59 -3.10 20.02
CA LEU A 174 26.45 -2.96 21.20
C LEU A 174 26.59 -4.31 21.89
N THR A 175 27.82 -4.68 22.25
CA THR A 175 28.05 -5.83 23.14
C THR A 175 27.44 -5.56 24.52
N GLU A 176 27.19 -6.61 25.30
CA GLU A 176 26.63 -6.47 26.66
C GLU A 176 27.52 -5.59 27.56
N GLU A 177 28.84 -5.66 27.40
CA GLU A 177 29.80 -4.80 28.08
C GLU A 177 29.64 -3.32 27.69
N GLN A 178 29.44 -3.04 26.39
CA GLN A 178 29.22 -1.68 25.89
C GLN A 178 27.87 -1.11 26.32
N LYS A 179 26.81 -1.93 26.35
CA LYS A 179 25.51 -1.55 26.89
C LYS A 179 25.62 -1.20 28.37
N PHE A 180 26.33 -2.02 29.14
CA PHE A 180 26.56 -1.75 30.56
C PHE A 180 27.34 -0.46 30.77
N ALA A 181 28.40 -0.22 30.00
CA ALA A 181 29.19 1.01 30.04
C ALA A 181 28.36 2.25 29.69
N LYS A 182 27.53 2.17 28.63
CA LYS A 182 26.59 3.24 28.23
C LYS A 182 25.58 3.55 29.34
N ASN A 183 24.97 2.53 29.94
CA ASN A 183 23.97 2.72 30.99
C ASN A 183 24.58 3.26 32.30
N LYS A 184 25.87 2.96 32.55
CA LYS A 184 26.61 3.47 33.71
C LYS A 184 27.14 4.90 33.49
N LEU A 185 27.14 5.39 32.24
CA LEU A 185 27.62 6.73 31.92
C LEU A 185 26.58 7.78 32.35
N LEU A 186 26.84 8.43 33.48
CA LEU A 186 26.06 9.60 33.91
C LEU A 186 26.34 10.77 32.98
N LEU A 187 25.30 11.25 32.29
CA LEU A 187 25.40 12.38 31.39
C LEU A 187 25.72 13.65 32.20
N PRO A 188 26.56 14.58 31.68
CA PRO A 188 26.97 15.79 32.39
C PRO A 188 25.79 16.61 32.96
N HIS A 189 24.69 16.72 32.22
CA HIS A 189 23.49 17.45 32.64
C HIS A 189 22.67 16.77 33.75
N GLN A 190 22.85 15.46 33.98
CA GLN A 190 22.20 14.75 35.08
C GLN A 190 22.85 15.00 36.44
N ARG A 191 24.06 15.59 36.48
CA ARG A 191 24.71 15.96 37.75
C ARG A 191 24.04 17.14 38.45
N ILE A 192 23.26 17.94 37.71
CA ILE A 192 22.67 19.19 38.22
C ILE A 192 21.26 18.94 38.83
N VAL A 193 20.63 17.80 38.54
CA VAL A 193 19.21 17.53 38.89
C VAL A 193 19.03 16.87 40.27
N SER A 194 20.12 16.56 40.97
CA SER A 194 20.07 16.08 42.35
C SER A 194 20.47 17.25 43.22
N VAL A 195 19.55 18.07 43.76
CA VAL A 195 19.04 17.83 45.12
C VAL A 195 17.55 18.20 45.31
N HIS A 196 16.92 19.10 44.54
CA HIS A 196 15.55 19.58 44.82
C HIS A 196 14.74 19.63 43.52
N GLY A 197 13.55 19.00 43.52
CA GLY A 197 12.61 18.81 42.40
C GLY A 197 12.86 19.63 41.13
N GLY A 198 13.01 18.93 40.00
CA GLY A 198 13.36 19.49 38.69
C GLY A 198 12.50 20.67 38.26
N HIS A 199 12.97 21.87 38.58
CA HIS A 199 12.50 23.12 38.03
C HIS A 199 13.47 23.48 36.90
N ILE A 200 12.98 23.48 35.66
CA ILE A 200 13.75 23.99 34.53
C ILE A 200 13.75 25.51 34.68
N HIS A 201 14.84 26.08 35.18
CA HIS A 201 15.06 27.53 35.18
C HIS A 201 15.65 27.90 33.83
N TYR A 202 14.80 28.38 32.93
CA TYR A 202 15.24 29.02 31.70
C TYR A 202 15.54 30.49 32.02
N THR A 203 16.81 30.88 31.87
CA THR A 203 17.23 32.28 31.77
C THR A 203 17.38 32.56 30.28
N PRO A 204 16.55 33.43 29.69
CA PRO A 204 16.81 33.93 28.35
C PRO A 204 18.16 34.64 28.35
N ASP A 205 19.09 34.19 27.52
CA ASP A 205 20.28 34.97 27.19
C ASP A 205 19.88 35.98 26.10
N ASP A 206 20.51 37.16 26.05
CA ASP A 206 20.25 38.27 25.11
C ASP A 206 20.48 37.92 23.62
N VAL A 207 20.61 36.64 23.28
CA VAL A 207 20.75 36.09 21.92
C VAL A 207 19.60 35.11 21.59
N ASP A 208 18.64 34.94 22.51
CA ASP A 208 17.34 34.31 22.26
C ASP A 208 16.28 35.37 21.91
N ASP A 209 16.76 36.48 21.32
CA ASP A 209 15.97 37.29 20.42
C ASP A 209 15.55 36.35 19.29
N TRP A 210 14.25 36.11 19.25
CA TRP A 210 13.55 35.58 18.11
C TRP A 210 14.12 36.24 16.85
N ASP A 211 14.67 35.46 15.93
CA ASP A 211 14.84 35.95 14.55
C ASP A 211 13.41 36.31 14.09
N GLU A 212 13.06 37.60 14.17
CA GLU A 212 11.78 38.18 13.75
C GLU A 212 11.61 38.14 12.21
N ASP A 213 12.58 37.59 11.48
CA ASP A 213 12.44 37.27 10.06
C ASP A 213 11.61 35.98 9.93
N ASP A 214 10.28 36.13 9.98
CA ASP A 214 9.35 35.08 9.54
C ASP A 214 9.61 34.82 8.04
N PRO A 215 10.21 33.66 7.66
CA PRO A 215 10.57 33.38 6.28
C PRO A 215 9.35 33.17 5.37
N ASP A 216 8.14 33.22 5.93
CA ASP A 216 6.87 33.14 5.20
C ASP A 216 6.33 34.52 4.74
N GLU A 217 6.94 35.67 5.12
CA GLU A 217 6.45 37.01 4.74
C GLU A 217 6.66 37.40 3.25
N ASP A 218 7.52 36.69 2.51
CA ASP A 218 7.75 36.94 1.07
C ASP A 218 6.94 36.01 0.14
N LEU A 219 6.06 35.15 0.67
CA LEU A 219 5.28 34.18 -0.11
C LEU A 219 3.94 34.74 -0.62
N ASP A 220 3.99 35.82 -1.40
CA ASP A 220 2.91 36.20 -2.31
C ASP A 220 3.33 35.89 -3.76
N ILE A 221 3.12 34.63 -4.21
CA ILE A 221 3.22 34.21 -5.62
C ILE A 221 2.19 33.15 -5.97
#